data_AF-A0A7Y2ZGN3-F1
#
_entry.id   AF-A0A7Y2ZGN3-F1
#
_cell.length_a   1.000
_cell.length_b   1.000
_cell.length_c   1.000
_cell.angle_alpha   90.00
_cell.angle_beta   90.00
_cell.angle_gamma   90.00
#
_symmetry.space_group_name_H-M   'P 1'
#
loop_
_entity.id
_entity.type
_entity.pdbx_description
1 polymer ?
#
loop_
_entity_poly.entity_id
_entity_poly.type
_entity_poly.pdbx_seq_one_letter_code
_entity_poly.pdbx_strand_id
1 'polypeptide(L)'
;MALPSSRLSGLVEKAGTHADDIEKTGARATAKGTERGAAAANEPGGAMDVWSHTAAGAEAASQERPADAWKAAADSPSREWARADSDAMGTSMAAQAADAKKQFEILTGQREPDPGKAGPQGAMGHLGATFDLLTSLEQIISAPLAMLPFPAFPALRVMDMDIGLPHGHTHPPNLVPPAPMVFLPSTGPIIPIPFLSGATRTLINGLPAGRCGDMGLGVWCGGYFPMYEVFLGSSSVWIEGARAGRLLVDVTRHCMFTVPKPTDPPLGPMVGMTITASPNVLVGGVPMPSLLDLAMGAAMEALFKGIAKAAKKAKELRAQRLADEVPAPVNRSSDLPTHPGVDGFDAKRLDDAQMFRRLVHSPFVEGTSAIDRMRHAKSLLDDSAIAVNKMVHDGKIAIRTQDPHLKQKILDDLYYIHANPEGRKTLDRIAKADGVATTIEPVPNGRGMAWPDPQNKNPGAHYYDVDGGKPGNGTDTWVQYDPNKAEGPDCPPDTTLFHELEHAANNAEGVNRSKSIHKTPSGMTYTKKGLPPPASPGEMPGASQLERQDFATSRYTDMEEYRTVQKENRYRALYNQKPRWGHFNMSLKPGS
;
A
#
# COMPACT_ATOMS: atom_id res chain seq x y z
N MET A 1 -6.03 40.31 10.36
CA MET A 1 -6.58 41.65 10.04
C MET A 1 -7.88 41.44 9.27
N ALA A 2 -9.03 41.71 9.88
CA ALA A 2 -10.33 41.59 9.21
C ALA A 2 -10.71 42.95 8.59
N LEU A 3 -11.15 42.95 7.33
CA LEU A 3 -11.64 44.15 6.65
C LEU A 3 -13.03 44.54 7.17
N PRO A 4 -13.34 45.85 7.31
CA PRO A 4 -14.63 46.31 7.83
C PRO A 4 -15.79 46.01 6.87
N SER A 5 -16.95 45.63 7.43
CA SER A 5 -18.15 45.15 6.71
C SER A 5 -18.72 46.13 5.68
N SER A 6 -18.44 47.43 5.83
CA SER A 6 -18.87 48.48 4.91
C SER A 6 -18.18 48.38 3.53
N ARG A 7 -16.95 47.85 3.47
CA ARG A 7 -16.26 47.61 2.18
C ARG A 7 -16.76 46.35 1.47
N LEU A 8 -17.26 45.36 2.20
CA LEU A 8 -17.86 44.16 1.60
C LEU A 8 -19.22 44.47 0.95
N SER A 9 -20.04 45.31 1.59
CA SER A 9 -21.37 45.65 1.06
C SER A 9 -21.27 46.42 -0.26
N GLY A 10 -20.32 47.36 -0.39
CA GLY A 10 -20.09 48.09 -1.64
C GLY A 10 -19.48 47.26 -2.77
N LEU A 11 -18.81 46.14 -2.46
CA LEU A 11 -18.29 45.20 -3.48
C LEU A 11 -19.40 44.29 -4.02
N VAL A 12 -20.35 43.89 -3.18
CA VAL A 12 -21.51 43.08 -3.58
C VAL A 12 -22.46 43.87 -4.48
N GLU A 13 -22.69 45.15 -4.16
CA GLU A 13 -23.56 46.02 -4.96
C GLU A 13 -22.97 46.31 -6.35
N LYS A 14 -21.65 46.55 -6.44
CA LYS A 14 -20.94 46.70 -7.73
C LYS A 14 -20.89 45.43 -8.57
N ALA A 15 -20.85 44.26 -7.93
CA ALA A 15 -20.89 42.98 -8.63
C ALA A 15 -22.28 42.69 -9.22
N GLY A 16 -23.35 43.11 -8.53
CA GLY A 16 -24.73 42.98 -9.03
C GLY A 16 -24.98 43.81 -10.29
N THR A 17 -24.55 45.08 -10.31
CA THR A 17 -24.74 45.96 -11.47
C THR A 17 -23.98 45.49 -12.72
N HIS A 18 -22.82 44.83 -12.55
CA HIS A 18 -22.06 44.27 -13.66
C HIS A 18 -22.68 42.98 -14.25
N ALA A 19 -23.42 42.21 -13.45
CA ALA A 19 -24.08 41.00 -13.93
C ALA A 19 -25.24 41.31 -14.88
N ASP A 20 -26.05 42.33 -14.56
CA ASP A 20 -27.18 42.78 -15.39
C ASP A 20 -26.72 43.33 -16.76
N ASP A 21 -25.57 44.00 -16.80
CA ASP A 21 -24.99 44.53 -18.03
C ASP A 21 -24.40 43.41 -18.91
N ILE A 22 -23.85 42.35 -18.31
CA ILE A 22 -23.36 41.17 -19.04
C ILE A 22 -24.51 40.38 -19.64
N GLU A 23 -25.62 40.21 -18.92
CA GLU A 23 -26.81 39.50 -19.42
C GLU A 23 -27.45 40.21 -20.63
N LYS A 24 -27.56 41.55 -20.58
CA LYS A 24 -28.04 42.37 -21.70
C LYS A 24 -27.10 42.33 -22.90
N THR A 25 -25.79 42.24 -22.67
CA THR A 25 -24.79 42.17 -23.74
C THR A 25 -24.79 40.78 -24.40
N GLY A 26 -24.96 39.72 -23.61
CA GLY A 26 -25.14 38.35 -24.08
C GLY A 26 -26.39 38.20 -24.95
N ALA A 27 -27.55 38.70 -24.49
CA ALA A 27 -28.80 38.65 -25.25
C ALA A 27 -28.70 39.37 -26.62
N ARG A 28 -27.95 40.48 -26.70
CA ARG A 28 -27.68 41.18 -27.97
C ARG A 28 -26.74 40.40 -28.90
N ALA A 29 -25.74 39.71 -28.36
CA ALA A 29 -24.84 38.88 -29.14
C ALA A 29 -25.56 37.65 -29.74
N THR A 30 -26.45 37.02 -28.96
CA THR A 30 -27.25 35.87 -29.41
C THR A 30 -28.17 36.26 -30.56
N ALA A 31 -28.88 37.40 -30.46
CA ALA A 31 -29.76 37.90 -31.52
C ALA A 31 -28.99 38.18 -32.84
N LYS A 32 -27.80 38.78 -32.74
CA LYS A 32 -26.94 39.07 -33.90
C LYS A 32 -26.36 37.81 -34.55
N GLY A 33 -26.13 36.77 -33.76
CA GLY A 33 -25.75 35.44 -34.24
C GLY A 33 -26.89 34.72 -34.97
N THR A 34 -28.14 34.88 -34.51
CA THR A 34 -29.32 34.28 -35.15
C THR A 34 -29.61 34.91 -36.50
N GLU A 35 -29.44 36.23 -36.63
CA GLU A 35 -29.59 36.95 -37.90
C GLU A 35 -28.52 36.55 -38.93
N ARG A 36 -27.26 36.32 -38.51
CA ARG A 36 -26.20 35.83 -39.39
C ARG A 36 -26.41 34.39 -39.83
N GLY A 37 -26.93 33.53 -38.96
CA GLY A 37 -27.30 32.15 -39.30
C GLY A 37 -28.45 32.06 -40.30
N ALA A 38 -29.45 32.95 -40.19
CA ALA A 38 -30.57 33.03 -41.13
C ALA A 38 -30.16 33.54 -42.52
N ALA A 39 -29.16 34.43 -42.60
CA ALA A 39 -28.63 34.92 -43.87
C ALA A 39 -27.80 33.86 -44.63
N ALA A 40 -27.07 32.99 -43.92
CA ALA A 40 -26.26 31.93 -44.50
C ALA A 40 -27.08 30.74 -45.06
N ALA A 41 -28.34 30.59 -44.62
CA ALA A 41 -29.21 29.49 -45.04
C ALA A 41 -29.87 29.68 -46.44
N ASN A 42 -29.68 30.84 -47.08
CA ASN A 42 -30.35 31.18 -48.35
C ASN A 42 -29.44 31.16 -49.60
N GLU A 43 -28.19 30.73 -49.50
CA GLU A 43 -27.34 30.52 -50.69
C GLU A 43 -27.38 29.06 -51.18
N PRO A 44 -27.66 28.80 -52.46
CA PRO A 44 -27.60 27.46 -53.02
C PRO A 44 -26.13 27.03 -53.15
N GLY A 45 -25.63 26.35 -52.12
CA GLY A 45 -24.24 25.91 -51.95
C GLY A 45 -23.62 26.20 -50.58
N GLY A 46 -24.40 26.61 -49.58
CA GLY A 46 -23.88 27.01 -48.26
C GLY A 46 -23.71 25.85 -47.26
N ALA A 47 -22.50 25.76 -46.69
CA ALA A 47 -22.04 25.30 -45.35
C ALA A 47 -22.68 24.09 -44.60
N MET A 48 -23.82 23.56 -45.01
CA MET A 48 -24.49 22.39 -44.41
C MET A 48 -24.41 21.14 -45.29
N ASP A 49 -23.74 21.21 -46.45
CA ASP A 49 -23.47 20.05 -47.33
C ASP A 49 -22.14 19.33 -46.99
N VAL A 50 -21.60 19.54 -45.79
CA VAL A 50 -20.39 18.82 -45.33
C VAL A 50 -20.75 17.47 -44.70
N TRP A 51 -22.04 17.20 -44.40
CA TRP A 51 -22.45 16.04 -43.59
C TRP A 51 -23.73 15.35 -44.10
N SER A 52 -23.83 15.10 -45.41
CA SER A 52 -24.76 14.11 -45.93
C SER A 52 -24.05 12.75 -46.08
N HIS A 53 -24.54 11.72 -45.37
CA HIS A 53 -24.03 10.34 -45.42
C HIS A 53 -24.28 9.67 -46.79
N THR A 54 -23.64 10.17 -47.84
CA THR A 54 -23.58 9.51 -49.14
C THR A 54 -22.27 8.76 -49.23
N ALA A 55 -22.28 7.59 -49.89
CA ALA A 55 -21.05 6.83 -50.18
C ALA A 55 -20.01 7.71 -50.91
N ALA A 56 -20.47 8.68 -51.69
CA ALA A 56 -19.65 9.68 -52.36
C ALA A 56 -18.91 10.63 -51.40
N GLY A 57 -19.53 11.05 -50.29
CA GLY A 57 -18.87 11.89 -49.27
C GLY A 57 -17.77 11.14 -48.50
N ALA A 58 -17.97 9.84 -48.25
CA ALA A 58 -16.96 8.99 -47.63
C ALA A 58 -15.79 8.69 -48.59
N GLU A 59 -16.07 8.51 -49.88
CA GLU A 59 -15.06 8.29 -50.91
C GLU A 59 -14.20 9.54 -51.15
N ALA A 60 -14.81 10.74 -51.15
CA ALA A 60 -14.09 12.01 -51.24
C ALA A 60 -13.15 12.26 -50.04
N ALA A 61 -13.60 11.97 -48.81
CA ALA A 61 -12.77 12.10 -47.60
C ALA A 61 -11.61 11.08 -47.56
N SER A 62 -11.76 9.92 -48.21
CA SER A 62 -10.70 8.90 -48.28
C SER A 62 -9.56 9.24 -49.25
N GLN A 63 -9.76 10.23 -50.14
CA GLN A 63 -8.78 10.65 -51.14
C GLN A 63 -7.85 11.78 -50.66
N GLU A 64 -8.15 12.45 -49.55
CA GLU A 64 -7.21 13.39 -48.93
C GLU A 64 -6.05 12.64 -48.29
N ARG A 65 -4.83 12.90 -48.76
CA ARG A 65 -3.63 12.24 -48.23
C ARG A 65 -3.43 12.70 -46.79
N PRO A 66 -3.25 11.79 -45.81
CA PRO A 66 -3.14 12.17 -44.40
C PRO A 66 -2.06 13.22 -44.14
N ALA A 67 -0.95 13.22 -44.90
CA ALA A 67 0.13 14.19 -44.76
C ALA A 67 -0.31 15.66 -45.03
N ASP A 68 -1.27 15.88 -45.92
CA ASP A 68 -1.70 17.23 -46.32
C ASP A 68 -2.69 17.82 -45.30
N ALA A 69 -3.52 16.99 -44.67
CA ALA A 69 -4.41 17.38 -43.57
C ALA A 69 -3.63 17.84 -42.32
N TRP A 70 -2.53 17.14 -41.97
CA TRP A 70 -1.65 17.56 -40.87
C TRP A 70 -0.95 18.89 -41.15
N LYS A 71 -0.55 19.12 -42.41
CA LYS A 71 0.11 20.35 -42.83
C LYS A 71 -0.86 21.54 -42.85
N ALA A 72 -2.08 21.34 -43.34
CA ALA A 72 -3.14 22.35 -43.31
C ALA A 72 -3.56 22.72 -41.88
N ALA A 73 -3.60 21.76 -40.96
CA ALA A 73 -3.84 22.02 -39.54
C ALA A 73 -2.68 22.79 -38.87
N ALA A 74 -1.44 22.55 -39.29
CA ALA A 74 -0.26 23.25 -38.80
C ALA A 74 -0.11 24.68 -39.36
N ASP A 75 -0.60 24.93 -40.58
CA ASP A 75 -0.44 26.20 -41.31
C ASP A 75 -1.60 27.20 -41.10
N SER A 76 -2.63 26.84 -40.31
CA SER A 76 -3.75 27.73 -39.94
C SER A 76 -3.30 28.92 -39.07
N PRO A 77 -3.84 30.15 -39.26
CA PRO A 77 -3.43 31.34 -38.51
C PRO A 77 -3.90 31.26 -37.04
N SER A 78 -3.05 30.64 -36.22
CA SER A 78 -3.20 30.42 -34.77
C SER A 78 -3.63 31.64 -33.94
N ARG A 79 -3.46 32.87 -34.43
CA ARG A 79 -3.82 34.11 -33.72
C ARG A 79 -5.29 34.53 -33.87
N GLU A 80 -5.94 34.21 -34.99
CA GLU A 80 -7.37 34.54 -35.18
C GLU A 80 -8.26 33.53 -34.48
N TRP A 81 -7.87 32.25 -34.51
CA TRP A 81 -8.50 31.19 -33.73
C TRP A 81 -8.37 31.49 -32.24
N ALA A 82 -7.17 31.80 -31.73
CA ALA A 82 -6.96 32.08 -30.31
C ALA A 82 -7.77 33.27 -29.75
N ARG A 83 -8.10 34.28 -30.57
CA ARG A 83 -8.89 35.45 -30.14
C ARG A 83 -10.40 35.23 -30.19
N ALA A 84 -10.90 34.63 -31.27
CA ALA A 84 -12.32 34.26 -31.34
C ALA A 84 -12.67 33.22 -30.25
N ASP A 85 -11.71 32.35 -29.95
CA ASP A 85 -11.82 31.34 -28.90
C ASP A 85 -11.74 31.95 -27.49
N SER A 86 -10.93 32.98 -27.24
CA SER A 86 -10.87 33.61 -25.91
C SER A 86 -12.17 34.30 -25.49
N ASP A 87 -12.85 35.00 -26.40
CA ASP A 87 -14.13 35.68 -26.10
C ASP A 87 -15.29 34.68 -26.00
N ALA A 88 -15.32 33.67 -26.87
CA ALA A 88 -16.28 32.58 -26.80
C ALA A 88 -16.10 31.76 -25.52
N MET A 89 -14.85 31.48 -25.15
CA MET A 89 -14.49 30.78 -23.92
C MET A 89 -14.84 31.62 -22.68
N GLY A 90 -14.57 32.94 -22.68
CA GLY A 90 -14.98 33.83 -21.59
C GLY A 90 -16.50 33.85 -21.39
N THR A 91 -17.26 33.87 -22.48
CA THR A 91 -18.73 33.80 -22.45
C THR A 91 -19.22 32.44 -21.94
N SER A 92 -18.61 31.35 -22.41
CA SER A 92 -18.91 29.98 -21.97
C SER A 92 -18.62 29.80 -20.48
N MET A 93 -17.48 30.28 -20.00
CA MET A 93 -17.11 30.25 -18.58
C MET A 93 -18.07 31.05 -17.71
N ALA A 94 -18.48 32.23 -18.16
CA ALA A 94 -19.45 33.04 -17.42
C ALA A 94 -20.81 32.32 -17.30
N ALA A 95 -21.24 31.65 -18.38
CA ALA A 95 -22.44 30.82 -18.36
C ALA A 95 -22.29 29.60 -17.44
N GLN A 96 -21.13 28.91 -17.46
CA GLN A 96 -20.83 27.80 -16.55
C GLN A 96 -20.77 28.24 -15.09
N ALA A 97 -20.16 29.38 -14.79
CA ALA A 97 -20.12 29.95 -13.44
C ALA A 97 -21.51 30.32 -12.94
N ALA A 98 -22.36 30.88 -13.80
CA ALA A 98 -23.75 31.16 -13.48
C ALA A 98 -24.54 29.87 -13.22
N ASP A 99 -24.33 28.81 -14.01
CA ASP A 99 -25.00 27.52 -13.82
C ASP A 99 -24.53 26.82 -12.54
N ALA A 100 -23.22 26.76 -12.28
CA ALA A 100 -22.65 26.22 -11.05
C ALA A 100 -23.21 26.93 -9.80
N LYS A 101 -23.33 28.25 -9.85
CA LYS A 101 -23.95 29.03 -8.78
C LYS A 101 -25.41 28.63 -8.57
N LYS A 102 -26.21 28.52 -9.64
CA LYS A 102 -27.62 28.08 -9.54
C LYS A 102 -27.73 26.68 -8.94
N GLN A 103 -26.89 25.74 -9.38
CA GLN A 103 -26.87 24.37 -8.87
C GLN A 103 -26.51 24.33 -7.38
N PHE A 104 -25.52 25.13 -6.96
CA PHE A 104 -25.16 25.25 -5.55
C PHE A 104 -26.30 25.84 -4.71
N GLU A 105 -26.96 26.89 -5.18
CA GLU A 105 -28.11 27.49 -4.50
C GLU A 105 -29.27 26.48 -4.35
N ILE A 106 -29.51 25.64 -5.37
CA ILE A 106 -30.52 24.57 -5.32
C ILE A 106 -30.12 23.49 -4.30
N LEU A 107 -28.86 23.03 -4.33
CA LEU A 107 -28.34 22.00 -3.42
C LEU A 107 -28.35 22.43 -1.95
N THR A 108 -28.11 23.71 -1.69
CA THR A 108 -28.10 24.29 -0.34
C THR A 108 -29.48 24.74 0.14
N GLY A 109 -30.52 24.60 -0.70
CA GLY A 109 -31.87 25.07 -0.41
C GLY A 109 -32.01 26.60 -0.38
N GLN A 110 -31.01 27.32 -0.89
CA GLN A 110 -31.05 28.78 -1.03
C GLN A 110 -31.92 29.22 -2.22
N ARG A 111 -32.21 28.30 -3.14
CA ARG A 111 -33.06 28.52 -4.31
C ARG A 111 -33.94 27.29 -4.59
N GLU A 112 -35.21 27.52 -4.91
CA GLU A 112 -36.08 26.46 -5.42
C GLU A 112 -35.75 26.13 -6.89
N PRO A 113 -35.89 24.87 -7.32
CA PRO A 113 -35.70 24.50 -8.72
C PRO A 113 -36.66 25.27 -9.63
N ASP A 114 -36.22 25.61 -10.84
CA ASP A 114 -37.03 26.38 -11.78
C ASP A 114 -38.38 25.68 -12.04
N PRO A 115 -39.50 26.44 -12.20
CA PRO A 115 -40.83 25.87 -12.39
C PRO A 115 -40.87 24.81 -13.48
N GLY A 116 -41.35 23.61 -13.16
CA GLY A 116 -41.43 22.47 -14.08
C GLY A 116 -40.18 21.57 -14.13
N LYS A 117 -39.10 21.92 -13.44
CA LYS A 117 -37.97 21.01 -13.19
C LYS A 117 -38.12 20.41 -11.79
N ALA A 118 -38.17 19.07 -11.71
CA ALA A 118 -38.07 18.42 -10.42
C ALA A 118 -36.68 18.72 -9.83
N GLY A 119 -36.65 19.23 -8.59
CA GLY A 119 -35.41 19.29 -7.84
C GLY A 119 -34.79 17.89 -7.68
N PRO A 120 -33.52 17.78 -7.29
CA PRO A 120 -32.91 16.48 -7.00
C PRO A 120 -33.74 15.76 -5.93
N GLN A 121 -34.48 14.71 -6.34
CA GLN A 121 -35.30 13.91 -5.43
C GLN A 121 -34.55 12.64 -5.05
N GLY A 122 -34.49 12.37 -3.75
CA GLY A 122 -33.83 11.20 -3.19
C GLY A 122 -32.30 11.26 -3.19
N ALA A 123 -31.67 10.28 -2.55
CA ALA A 123 -30.22 10.24 -2.36
C ALA A 123 -29.44 10.23 -3.70
N MET A 124 -29.93 9.49 -4.71
CA MET A 124 -29.28 9.42 -6.02
C MET A 124 -29.37 10.74 -6.80
N GLY A 125 -30.50 11.46 -6.71
CA GLY A 125 -30.65 12.76 -7.35
C GLY A 125 -29.71 13.81 -6.76
N HIS A 126 -29.57 13.82 -5.43
CA HIS A 126 -28.61 14.70 -4.75
C HIS A 126 -27.16 14.35 -5.07
N LEU A 127 -26.82 13.07 -5.16
CA LEU A 127 -25.47 12.63 -5.57
C LEU A 127 -25.14 13.10 -6.98
N GLY A 128 -26.06 12.88 -7.94
CA GLY A 128 -25.89 13.35 -9.32
C GLY A 128 -25.67 14.87 -9.40
N ALA A 129 -26.54 15.66 -8.75
CA ALA A 129 -26.39 17.11 -8.71
C ALA A 129 -25.08 17.57 -8.04
N THR A 130 -24.59 16.83 -7.04
CA THR A 130 -23.30 17.13 -6.39
C THR A 130 -22.13 16.88 -7.34
N PHE A 131 -22.16 15.78 -8.11
CA PHE A 131 -21.14 15.51 -9.12
C PHE A 131 -21.16 16.55 -10.23
N ASP A 132 -22.34 16.94 -10.73
CA ASP A 132 -22.47 17.98 -11.75
C ASP A 132 -21.87 19.32 -11.27
N LEU A 133 -22.18 19.71 -10.03
CA LEU A 133 -21.61 20.92 -9.42
C LEU A 133 -20.09 20.85 -9.31
N LEU A 134 -19.55 19.72 -8.84
CA LEU A 134 -18.10 19.55 -8.70
C LEU A 134 -17.40 19.58 -10.05
N THR A 135 -18.00 18.96 -11.07
CA THR A 135 -17.53 19.04 -12.46
C THR A 135 -17.55 20.47 -12.98
N SER A 136 -18.62 21.25 -12.73
CA SER A 136 -18.67 22.66 -13.14
C SER A 136 -17.63 23.52 -12.42
N LEU A 137 -17.39 23.28 -11.12
CA LEU A 137 -16.31 23.95 -10.39
C LEU A 137 -14.94 23.58 -10.96
N GLU A 138 -14.73 22.31 -11.30
CA GLU A 138 -13.50 21.87 -11.94
C GLU A 138 -13.30 22.57 -13.29
N GLN A 139 -14.35 22.69 -14.12
CA GLN A 139 -14.30 23.42 -15.38
C GLN A 139 -13.85 24.88 -15.18
N ILE A 140 -14.43 25.58 -14.19
CA ILE A 140 -14.08 26.97 -13.87
C ILE A 140 -12.61 27.09 -13.43
N ILE A 141 -12.17 26.21 -12.53
CA ILE A 141 -10.78 26.21 -12.01
C ILE A 141 -9.78 25.88 -13.13
N SER A 142 -10.18 25.04 -14.08
CA SER A 142 -9.34 24.60 -15.20
C SER A 142 -9.15 25.65 -16.28
N ALA A 143 -10.02 26.64 -16.32
CA ALA A 143 -10.10 27.52 -17.46
C ALA A 143 -8.85 28.39 -17.70
N PRO A 144 -8.14 28.92 -16.69
CA PRO A 144 -6.85 29.57 -16.94
C PRO A 144 -5.83 28.65 -17.63
N LEU A 145 -5.88 27.35 -17.36
CA LEU A 145 -5.02 26.34 -17.98
C LEU A 145 -5.54 25.92 -19.37
N ALA A 146 -6.82 26.13 -19.66
CA ALA A 146 -7.38 26.01 -21.01
C ALA A 146 -6.93 27.17 -21.93
N MET A 147 -6.58 28.34 -21.38
CA MET A 147 -6.06 29.47 -22.16
C MET A 147 -4.61 29.30 -22.60
N LEU A 148 -3.86 28.37 -21.98
CA LEU A 148 -2.49 28.09 -22.38
C LEU A 148 -2.49 27.42 -23.76
N PRO A 149 -1.79 27.98 -24.76
CA PRO A 149 -1.77 27.41 -26.10
C PRO A 149 -1.08 26.05 -26.04
N PHE A 150 -1.87 24.98 -26.14
CA PHE A 150 -1.41 23.60 -26.22
C PHE A 150 -1.96 22.98 -27.50
N PRO A 151 -1.13 22.29 -28.30
CA PRO A 151 -1.57 21.76 -29.59
C PRO A 151 -2.72 20.75 -29.42
N ALA A 152 -3.56 20.66 -30.44
CA ALA A 152 -4.64 19.68 -30.47
C ALA A 152 -4.12 18.31 -30.90
N PHE A 153 -4.56 17.26 -30.21
CA PHE A 153 -4.17 15.87 -30.49
C PHE A 153 -5.40 15.02 -30.82
N PRO A 154 -5.24 13.94 -31.60
CA PRO A 154 -6.31 12.98 -31.88
C PRO A 154 -7.05 12.51 -30.62
N ALA A 155 -8.38 12.53 -30.67
CA ALA A 155 -9.26 12.14 -29.57
C ALA A 155 -9.28 10.62 -29.35
N LEU A 156 -9.25 10.18 -28.10
CA LEU A 156 -9.37 8.78 -27.75
C LEU A 156 -10.79 8.26 -27.92
N ARG A 157 -10.88 6.95 -28.10
CA ARG A 157 -12.09 6.15 -28.11
C ARG A 157 -11.89 4.89 -27.30
N VAL A 158 -12.99 4.28 -26.90
CA VAL A 158 -12.99 2.88 -26.50
C VAL A 158 -12.38 2.03 -27.63
N MET A 159 -11.61 1.02 -27.25
CA MET A 159 -10.73 0.19 -28.10
C MET A 159 -9.42 0.83 -28.56
N ASP A 160 -9.17 2.11 -28.31
CA ASP A 160 -7.84 2.66 -28.57
C ASP A 160 -6.79 2.10 -27.59
N MET A 161 -5.59 1.87 -28.09
CA MET A 161 -4.53 1.13 -27.42
C MET A 161 -3.66 2.03 -26.54
N ASP A 162 -3.25 1.52 -25.38
CA ASP A 162 -2.18 2.07 -24.55
C ASP A 162 -0.84 1.36 -24.79
N ILE A 163 0.23 2.08 -24.43
CA ILE A 163 1.50 1.49 -24.03
C ILE A 163 1.96 2.07 -22.69
N GLY A 164 2.04 1.21 -21.68
CA GLY A 164 2.72 1.47 -20.41
C GLY A 164 4.22 1.33 -20.54
N LEU A 165 4.96 2.16 -19.80
CA LEU A 165 6.39 1.96 -19.63
C LEU A 165 6.63 0.57 -19.01
N PRO A 166 7.69 -0.15 -19.45
CA PRO A 166 8.01 -1.45 -18.89
C PRO A 166 8.20 -1.38 -17.37
N HIS A 167 7.43 -2.17 -16.63
CA HIS A 167 7.52 -2.32 -15.19
C HIS A 167 7.22 -3.78 -14.79
N GLY A 168 7.60 -4.15 -13.57
CA GLY A 168 7.42 -5.51 -13.05
C GLY A 168 6.74 -5.54 -11.68
N HIS A 169 6.26 -6.72 -11.30
CA HIS A 169 5.72 -7.06 -9.99
C HIS A 169 6.26 -8.45 -9.61
N THR A 170 6.23 -8.79 -8.32
CA THR A 170 6.86 -9.99 -7.77
C THR A 170 5.98 -11.23 -7.79
N HIS A 171 4.87 -11.19 -8.54
CA HIS A 171 4.00 -12.34 -8.75
C HIS A 171 4.12 -12.93 -10.18
N PRO A 172 3.75 -14.20 -10.37
CA PRO A 172 3.65 -14.80 -11.70
C PRO A 172 2.78 -13.97 -12.64
N PRO A 173 3.07 -13.98 -13.97
CA PRO A 173 4.08 -14.75 -14.68
C PRO A 173 5.48 -14.09 -14.68
N ASN A 174 5.65 -12.90 -14.10
CA ASN A 174 6.90 -12.15 -14.14
C ASN A 174 7.96 -12.66 -13.14
N LEU A 175 7.54 -13.32 -12.06
CA LEU A 175 8.46 -13.95 -11.10
C LEU A 175 8.02 -15.38 -10.78
N VAL A 176 8.65 -16.35 -11.46
CA VAL A 176 8.89 -17.69 -10.92
C VAL A 176 10.42 -17.86 -10.91
N PRO A 177 11.10 -17.70 -9.77
CA PRO A 177 12.52 -18.03 -9.66
C PRO A 177 12.75 -19.45 -10.19
N PRO A 178 13.76 -19.70 -11.06
CA PRO A 178 14.95 -18.89 -11.34
C PRO A 178 14.89 -17.98 -12.58
N ALA A 179 13.72 -17.71 -13.16
CA ALA A 179 13.63 -16.92 -14.39
C ALA A 179 13.98 -15.43 -14.16
N PRO A 180 14.75 -14.79 -15.07
CA PRO A 180 15.05 -13.36 -14.98
C PRO A 180 13.79 -12.52 -15.11
N MET A 181 13.76 -11.36 -14.43
CA MET A 181 12.64 -10.42 -14.49
C MET A 181 12.35 -10.00 -15.93
N VAL A 182 11.14 -10.27 -16.41
CA VAL A 182 10.70 -9.84 -17.74
C VAL A 182 9.97 -8.51 -17.61
N PHE A 183 10.59 -7.43 -18.08
CA PHE A 183 9.93 -6.13 -18.18
C PHE A 183 9.09 -6.11 -19.46
N LEU A 184 7.83 -6.50 -19.34
CA LEU A 184 6.87 -6.39 -20.44
C LEU A 184 6.22 -5.00 -20.42
N PRO A 185 6.08 -4.33 -21.58
CA PRO A 185 5.24 -3.14 -21.63
C PRO A 185 3.79 -3.55 -21.34
N SER A 186 3.10 -2.75 -20.53
CA SER A 186 1.63 -2.82 -20.54
C SER A 186 1.17 -2.44 -21.92
N THR A 187 0.34 -3.23 -22.55
CA THR A 187 -0.37 -2.78 -23.74
C THR A 187 -1.76 -3.38 -23.73
N GLY A 188 -2.74 -2.59 -24.14
CA GLY A 188 -4.07 -3.08 -24.43
C GLY A 188 -5.07 -1.95 -24.67
N PRO A 189 -6.34 -2.32 -24.91
CA PRO A 189 -7.34 -1.34 -25.28
C PRO A 189 -7.98 -0.68 -24.06
N ILE A 190 -8.47 0.54 -24.25
CA ILE A 190 -9.51 1.12 -23.39
C ILE A 190 -10.74 0.23 -23.54
N ILE A 191 -11.24 -0.33 -22.45
CA ILE A 191 -12.35 -1.28 -22.49
C ILE A 191 -13.68 -0.57 -22.20
N PRO A 192 -14.78 -0.98 -22.85
CA PRO A 192 -16.10 -0.50 -22.49
C PRO A 192 -16.51 -1.11 -21.15
N ILE A 193 -16.62 -0.29 -20.11
CA ILE A 193 -17.23 -0.69 -18.84
C ILE A 193 -18.48 0.17 -18.69
N PRO A 194 -19.70 -0.42 -18.73
CA PRO A 194 -20.93 0.35 -18.60
C PRO A 194 -20.86 1.32 -17.43
N PHE A 195 -21.17 2.59 -17.68
CA PHE A 195 -21.15 3.72 -16.75
C PHE A 195 -19.78 4.18 -16.24
N LEU A 196 -18.74 3.35 -16.33
CA LEU A 196 -17.41 3.67 -15.78
C LEU A 196 -16.39 4.05 -16.86
N SER A 197 -16.44 3.44 -18.06
CA SER A 197 -15.45 3.65 -19.12
C SER A 197 -16.11 3.82 -20.48
N GLY A 198 -15.76 4.91 -21.15
CA GLY A 198 -16.29 5.35 -22.43
C GLY A 198 -17.50 6.26 -22.26
N ALA A 199 -17.58 7.27 -23.12
CA ALA A 199 -18.74 8.15 -23.23
C ALA A 199 -19.98 7.38 -23.71
N THR A 200 -21.13 7.64 -23.08
CA THR A 200 -22.40 6.93 -23.33
C THR A 200 -23.18 7.48 -24.52
N ARG A 201 -22.99 8.75 -24.87
CA ARG A 201 -23.73 9.54 -25.86
C ARG A 201 -22.80 10.13 -26.92
N THR A 202 -21.56 10.46 -26.55
CA THR A 202 -20.59 11.02 -27.50
C THR A 202 -19.80 9.89 -28.16
N LEU A 203 -20.08 9.66 -29.44
CA LEU A 203 -19.36 8.71 -30.26
C LEU A 203 -18.37 9.44 -31.18
N ILE A 204 -17.17 8.90 -31.32
CA ILE A 204 -16.17 9.34 -32.30
C ILE A 204 -15.92 8.16 -33.23
N ASN A 205 -16.20 8.34 -34.51
CA ASN A 205 -16.16 7.27 -35.52
C ASN A 205 -16.98 6.03 -35.13
N GLY A 206 -18.16 6.24 -34.54
CA GLY A 206 -19.06 5.16 -34.12
C GLY A 206 -18.66 4.39 -32.86
N LEU A 207 -17.55 4.78 -32.20
CA LEU A 207 -17.11 4.20 -30.93
C LEU A 207 -17.28 5.22 -29.80
N PRO A 208 -17.61 4.80 -28.57
CA PRO A 208 -17.61 5.67 -27.39
C PRO A 208 -16.32 6.49 -27.28
N ALA A 209 -16.45 7.81 -27.09
CA ALA A 209 -15.29 8.67 -26.88
C ALA A 209 -14.58 8.33 -25.56
N GLY A 210 -13.24 8.36 -25.58
CA GLY A 210 -12.37 8.13 -24.43
C GLY A 210 -12.19 9.40 -23.59
N ARG A 211 -12.17 9.25 -22.28
CA ARG A 211 -12.16 10.32 -21.27
C ARG A 211 -11.12 10.04 -20.18
N CYS A 212 -10.75 11.08 -19.44
CA CYS A 212 -10.07 10.94 -18.16
C CYS A 212 -10.94 10.11 -17.21
N GLY A 213 -10.33 9.16 -16.50
CA GLY A 213 -11.02 8.18 -15.65
C GLY A 213 -11.47 6.91 -16.39
N ASP A 214 -11.45 6.89 -17.73
CA ASP A 214 -11.78 5.68 -18.48
C ASP A 214 -10.73 4.60 -18.27
N MET A 215 -11.18 3.35 -18.27
CA MET A 215 -10.42 2.17 -17.87
C MET A 215 -10.05 1.32 -19.07
N GLY A 216 -8.85 0.75 -19.05
CA GLY A 216 -8.39 -0.19 -20.05
C GLY A 216 -7.75 -1.45 -19.47
N LEU A 217 -7.48 -2.41 -20.35
CA LEU A 217 -6.92 -3.72 -19.98
C LEU A 217 -5.52 -3.90 -20.57
N GLY A 218 -4.48 -3.71 -19.77
CA GLY A 218 -3.07 -3.90 -20.10
C GLY A 218 -2.62 -5.36 -20.11
N VAL A 219 -3.24 -6.20 -20.95
CA VAL A 219 -3.08 -7.67 -21.01
C VAL A 219 -1.63 -8.15 -20.86
N TRP A 220 -0.66 -7.42 -21.40
CA TRP A 220 0.75 -7.79 -21.42
C TRP A 220 1.55 -7.51 -20.14
N CYS A 221 0.96 -6.87 -19.13
CA CYS A 221 1.59 -6.76 -17.80
C CYS A 221 1.73 -8.11 -17.07
N GLY A 222 1.06 -9.17 -17.54
CA GLY A 222 1.02 -10.47 -16.88
C GLY A 222 0.31 -10.47 -15.51
N GLY A 223 -0.12 -9.32 -14.99
CA GLY A 223 -0.74 -9.27 -13.67
C GLY A 223 -2.11 -9.93 -13.61
N TYR A 224 -2.53 -10.30 -12.40
CA TYR A 224 -3.83 -10.92 -12.13
C TYR A 224 -5.01 -9.97 -12.44
N PHE A 225 -4.78 -8.65 -12.37
CA PHE A 225 -5.72 -7.60 -12.79
C PHE A 225 -4.97 -6.46 -13.49
N PRO A 226 -4.65 -6.60 -14.79
CA PRO A 226 -3.85 -5.62 -15.48
C PRO A 226 -4.73 -4.47 -15.98
N MET A 227 -5.41 -3.76 -15.08
CA MET A 227 -6.20 -2.59 -15.48
C MET A 227 -5.36 -1.32 -15.39
N TYR A 228 -5.58 -0.42 -16.33
CA TYR A 228 -5.04 0.93 -16.31
C TYR A 228 -6.17 1.96 -16.44
N GLU A 229 -5.88 3.19 -16.06
CA GLU A 229 -6.77 4.34 -16.20
C GLU A 229 -6.12 5.40 -17.07
N VAL A 230 -6.91 6.07 -17.89
CA VAL A 230 -6.53 7.32 -18.55
C VAL A 230 -6.56 8.43 -17.50
N PHE A 231 -5.38 8.77 -16.95
CA PHE A 231 -5.29 9.60 -15.76
C PHE A 231 -5.30 11.11 -16.06
N LEU A 232 -4.82 11.52 -17.24
CA LEU A 232 -4.91 12.90 -17.69
C LEU A 232 -5.94 13.02 -18.81
N GLY A 233 -6.48 14.22 -18.98
CA GLY A 233 -7.26 14.60 -20.15
C GLY A 233 -7.08 16.08 -20.47
N SER A 234 -7.84 16.55 -21.45
CA SER A 234 -7.84 17.96 -21.84
C SER A 234 -8.23 18.91 -20.70
N SER A 235 -7.54 20.05 -20.62
CA SER A 235 -7.94 21.16 -19.75
C SER A 235 -9.17 21.93 -20.25
N SER A 236 -9.45 21.87 -21.56
CA SER A 236 -10.43 22.73 -22.24
C SER A 236 -11.65 21.98 -22.78
N VAL A 237 -11.50 20.71 -23.15
CA VAL A 237 -12.56 19.91 -23.77
C VAL A 237 -13.09 18.86 -22.81
N TRP A 238 -14.41 18.83 -22.68
CA TRP A 238 -15.14 17.96 -21.77
C TRP A 238 -16.11 17.09 -22.55
N ILE A 239 -16.18 15.81 -22.19
CA ILE A 239 -17.11 14.82 -22.75
C ILE A 239 -17.84 14.18 -21.58
N GLU A 240 -19.15 14.42 -21.50
CA GLU A 240 -20.02 13.85 -20.47
C GLU A 240 -19.49 14.07 -19.03
N GLY A 241 -19.06 15.30 -18.75
CA GLY A 241 -18.61 15.70 -17.42
C GLY A 241 -17.19 15.25 -17.04
N ALA A 242 -16.48 14.52 -17.91
CA ALA A 242 -15.08 14.18 -17.74
C ALA A 242 -14.22 14.82 -18.85
N ARG A 243 -12.91 14.94 -18.61
CA ARG A 243 -11.98 15.53 -19.58
C ARG A 243 -11.82 14.63 -20.80
N ALA A 244 -11.82 15.18 -22.00
CA ALA A 244 -11.58 14.40 -23.22
C ALA A 244 -10.14 13.85 -23.23
N GLY A 245 -9.99 12.55 -23.46
CA GLY A 245 -8.68 11.90 -23.56
C GLY A 245 -8.07 12.00 -24.96
N ARG A 246 -6.74 11.99 -25.04
CA ARG A 246 -5.97 12.23 -26.27
C ARG A 246 -4.79 11.30 -26.45
N LEU A 247 -4.40 11.15 -27.70
CA LEU A 247 -3.22 10.41 -28.13
C LEU A 247 -1.93 11.01 -27.56
N LEU A 248 -1.05 10.16 -26.99
CA LEU A 248 0.33 10.41 -26.57
C LEU A 248 0.58 11.42 -25.44
N VAL A 249 -0.30 12.40 -25.25
CA VAL A 249 -0.10 13.48 -24.25
C VAL A 249 -0.77 13.20 -22.92
N ASP A 250 -1.78 12.32 -22.93
CA ASP A 250 -2.51 11.97 -21.72
C ASP A 250 -1.93 10.71 -21.10
N VAL A 251 -1.39 10.87 -19.89
CA VAL A 251 -0.72 9.80 -19.15
C VAL A 251 -1.74 8.79 -18.67
N THR A 252 -1.45 7.51 -18.87
CA THR A 252 -2.20 6.40 -18.26
C THR A 252 -1.51 5.91 -16.99
N ARG A 253 -2.29 5.49 -15.99
CA ARG A 253 -1.80 4.85 -14.77
C ARG A 253 -2.08 3.37 -14.82
N HIS A 254 -1.03 2.56 -14.75
CA HIS A 254 -1.13 1.11 -14.83
C HIS A 254 -1.21 0.48 -13.44
N CYS A 255 -1.71 -0.76 -13.38
CA CYS A 255 -1.66 -1.60 -12.19
C CYS A 255 -2.36 -1.01 -10.95
N MET A 256 -3.46 -0.28 -11.15
CA MET A 256 -4.13 0.44 -10.06
C MET A 256 -4.79 -0.46 -9.00
N PHE A 257 -5.25 -1.66 -9.39
CA PHE A 257 -5.94 -2.59 -8.47
C PHE A 257 -5.00 -3.55 -7.76
N THR A 258 -3.75 -3.63 -8.22
CA THR A 258 -2.65 -4.19 -7.43
C THR A 258 -2.10 -3.06 -6.58
N VAL A 259 -2.90 -2.58 -5.62
CA VAL A 259 -2.39 -1.73 -4.53
C VAL A 259 -1.11 -2.38 -4.06
N PRO A 260 0.04 -1.66 -3.98
CA PRO A 260 1.28 -2.26 -3.55
C PRO A 260 1.01 -2.89 -2.19
N LYS A 261 0.89 -4.21 -2.16
CA LYS A 261 1.05 -4.92 -0.91
C LYS A 261 2.46 -4.52 -0.46
N PRO A 262 2.69 -4.25 0.83
CA PRO A 262 4.05 -3.94 1.31
C PRO A 262 5.08 -4.99 0.85
N THR A 263 4.60 -6.20 0.60
CA THR A 263 5.37 -7.36 0.13
C THR A 263 5.61 -7.40 -1.39
N ASP A 264 4.96 -6.55 -2.18
CA ASP A 264 5.07 -6.52 -3.65
C ASP A 264 4.99 -5.09 -4.21
N PRO A 265 6.03 -4.26 -3.99
CA PRO A 265 6.08 -2.93 -4.58
C PRO A 265 6.30 -3.04 -6.11
N PRO A 266 5.59 -2.24 -6.92
CA PRO A 266 5.83 -2.17 -8.35
C PRO A 266 7.28 -1.76 -8.63
N LEU A 267 7.98 -2.55 -9.44
CA LEU A 267 9.32 -2.27 -9.90
C LEU A 267 9.25 -1.48 -11.20
N GLY A 268 9.32 -0.15 -11.10
CA GLY A 268 9.37 0.75 -12.23
C GLY A 268 8.21 1.77 -12.29
N PRO A 269 8.23 2.66 -13.28
CA PRO A 269 7.19 3.67 -13.44
C PRO A 269 5.89 3.03 -13.96
N MET A 270 4.81 3.10 -13.16
CA MET A 270 3.47 2.62 -13.53
C MET A 270 2.72 3.62 -14.43
N VAL A 271 3.43 4.30 -15.33
CA VAL A 271 2.85 5.30 -16.22
C VAL A 271 3.00 4.88 -17.67
N GLY A 272 2.02 5.23 -18.47
CA GLY A 272 1.97 4.97 -19.91
C GLY A 272 1.37 6.12 -20.68
N MET A 273 1.06 5.86 -21.94
CA MET A 273 0.33 6.75 -22.82
C MET A 273 -0.46 5.95 -23.84
N THR A 274 -1.52 6.53 -24.37
CA THR A 274 -2.24 5.96 -25.52
C THR A 274 -1.46 6.14 -26.81
N ILE A 275 -1.54 5.16 -27.70
CA ILE A 275 -0.80 5.08 -28.98
C ILE A 275 -1.70 4.95 -30.21
N THR A 276 -3.01 4.77 -30.02
CA THR A 276 -4.00 4.92 -31.09
C THR A 276 -5.09 5.90 -30.66
N ALA A 277 -5.74 6.51 -31.64
CA ALA A 277 -6.81 7.49 -31.46
C ALA A 277 -7.57 7.71 -32.77
N SER A 278 -8.63 8.51 -32.72
CA SER A 278 -9.31 9.02 -33.92
C SER A 278 -8.61 10.27 -34.46
N PRO A 279 -8.10 10.26 -35.70
CA PRO A 279 -7.57 11.47 -36.32
C PRO A 279 -8.66 12.47 -36.75
N ASN A 280 -9.92 12.03 -36.80
CA ASN A 280 -11.05 12.85 -37.30
C ASN A 280 -11.53 13.91 -36.27
N VAL A 281 -11.10 13.80 -35.02
CA VAL A 281 -11.45 14.73 -33.95
C VAL A 281 -10.17 15.12 -33.23
N LEU A 282 -9.86 16.41 -33.21
CA LEU A 282 -8.70 16.96 -32.53
C LEU A 282 -9.14 17.68 -31.26
N VAL A 283 -8.42 17.44 -30.16
CA VAL A 283 -8.74 17.94 -28.83
C VAL A 283 -7.52 18.71 -28.28
N GLY A 284 -7.71 20.00 -28.01
CA GLY A 284 -6.68 20.90 -27.46
C GLY A 284 -6.57 20.87 -25.93
N GLY A 285 -5.87 21.86 -25.36
CA GLY A 285 -5.75 22.09 -23.91
C GLY A 285 -4.56 21.39 -23.25
N VAL A 286 -4.07 21.88 -22.11
CA VAL A 286 -2.95 21.24 -21.39
C VAL A 286 -3.43 19.92 -20.76
N PRO A 287 -2.64 18.84 -20.75
CA PRO A 287 -2.97 17.61 -20.01
C PRO A 287 -3.13 17.89 -18.52
N MET A 288 -4.29 17.53 -17.96
CA MET A 288 -4.60 17.70 -16.54
C MET A 288 -5.35 16.50 -15.97
N PRO A 289 -5.09 16.15 -14.69
CA PRO A 289 -5.87 15.13 -14.02
C PRO A 289 -7.28 15.62 -13.73
N SER A 290 -8.21 14.70 -13.47
CA SER A 290 -9.47 15.09 -12.84
C SER A 290 -9.21 15.57 -11.42
N LEU A 291 -9.54 16.84 -11.15
CA LEU A 291 -9.50 17.39 -9.79
C LEU A 291 -10.57 16.73 -8.91
N LEU A 292 -11.71 16.37 -9.48
CA LEU A 292 -12.74 15.60 -8.81
C LEU A 292 -12.22 14.23 -8.37
N ASP A 293 -11.56 13.47 -9.25
CA ASP A 293 -11.02 12.15 -8.90
C ASP A 293 -9.90 12.27 -7.85
N LEU A 294 -9.05 13.29 -7.96
CA LEU A 294 -8.04 13.59 -6.94
C LEU A 294 -8.68 13.96 -5.59
N ALA A 295 -9.72 14.78 -5.59
CA ALA A 295 -10.44 15.19 -4.39
C ALA A 295 -11.19 14.01 -3.75
N MET A 296 -11.85 13.18 -4.55
CA MET A 296 -12.52 11.96 -4.10
C MET A 296 -11.50 10.97 -3.52
N GLY A 297 -10.36 10.78 -4.17
CA GLY A 297 -9.27 9.94 -3.65
C GLY A 297 -8.80 10.41 -2.27
N ALA A 298 -8.53 11.70 -2.13
CA ALA A 298 -8.14 12.29 -0.85
C ALA A 298 -9.25 12.21 0.21
N ALA A 299 -10.51 12.44 -0.17
CA ALA A 299 -11.66 12.37 0.73
C ALA A 299 -11.92 10.93 1.22
N MET A 300 -11.84 9.94 0.34
CA MET A 300 -11.95 8.53 0.71
C MET A 300 -10.80 8.12 1.63
N GLU A 301 -9.56 8.52 1.34
CA GLU A 301 -8.42 8.26 2.21
C GLU A 301 -8.63 8.86 3.62
N ALA A 302 -9.10 10.11 3.70
CA ALA A 302 -9.42 10.76 4.96
C ALA A 302 -10.56 10.06 5.71
N LEU A 303 -11.61 9.64 5.01
CA LEU A 303 -12.73 8.88 5.57
C LEU A 303 -12.26 7.53 6.14
N PHE A 304 -11.49 6.76 5.38
CA PHE A 304 -10.94 5.48 5.84
C PHE A 304 -10.02 5.64 7.04
N LYS A 305 -9.16 6.67 7.05
CA LYS A 305 -8.34 7.02 8.22
C LYS A 305 -9.19 7.40 9.42
N GLY A 306 -10.30 8.11 9.20
CA GLY A 306 -11.28 8.48 10.23
C GLY A 306 -11.95 7.25 10.84
N ILE A 307 -12.44 6.32 10.01
CA ILE A 307 -13.05 5.06 10.43
C ILE A 307 -12.03 4.21 11.20
N ALA A 308 -10.80 4.08 10.71
CA ALA A 308 -9.74 3.32 11.39
C ALA A 308 -9.42 3.90 12.78
N LYS A 309 -9.34 5.24 12.91
CA LYS A 309 -9.16 5.91 14.21
C LYS A 309 -10.35 5.71 15.14
N ALA A 310 -11.57 5.79 14.63
CA ALA A 310 -12.78 5.56 15.41
C ALA A 310 -12.85 4.10 15.92
N ALA A 311 -12.53 3.12 15.07
CA ALA A 311 -12.46 1.72 15.46
C ALA A 311 -11.38 1.46 16.52
N LYS A 312 -10.20 2.09 16.37
CA LYS A 312 -9.14 2.03 17.39
C LYS A 312 -9.62 2.58 18.74
N LYS A 313 -10.24 3.76 18.75
CA LYS A 313 -10.78 4.39 19.97
C LYS A 313 -11.90 3.57 20.61
N ALA A 314 -12.77 2.95 19.80
CA ALA A 314 -13.81 2.06 20.29
C ALA A 314 -13.23 0.80 20.94
N LYS A 315 -12.16 0.24 20.37
CA LYS A 315 -11.41 -0.88 20.96
C LYS A 315 -10.76 -0.50 22.29
N GLU A 316 -10.15 0.68 22.36
CA GLU A 316 -9.58 1.23 23.60
C GLU A 316 -10.64 1.43 24.69
N LEU A 317 -11.79 2.04 24.36
CA LEU A 317 -12.91 2.22 25.29
C LEU A 317 -13.50 0.89 25.75
N ARG A 318 -13.57 -0.11 24.86
CA ARG A 318 -14.02 -1.45 25.23
C ARG A 318 -13.02 -2.13 26.16
N ALA A 319 -11.72 -1.98 25.91
CA ALA A 319 -10.68 -2.49 26.80
C ALA A 319 -10.74 -1.82 28.19
N GLN A 320 -11.02 -0.51 28.23
CA GLN A 320 -11.23 0.22 29.49
C GLN A 320 -12.47 -0.27 30.24
N ARG A 321 -13.62 -0.43 29.56
CA ARG A 321 -14.81 -1.00 30.19
C ARG A 321 -14.61 -2.41 30.71
N LEU A 322 -13.89 -3.25 29.97
CA LEU A 322 -13.56 -4.59 30.42
C LEU A 322 -12.62 -4.55 31.63
N ALA A 323 -11.71 -3.59 31.72
CA ALA A 323 -10.87 -3.39 32.90
C ALA A 323 -11.69 -2.91 34.11
N ASP A 324 -12.71 -2.09 33.90
CA ASP A 324 -13.61 -1.58 34.96
C ASP A 324 -14.65 -2.63 35.40
N GLU A 325 -15.08 -3.53 34.52
CA GLU A 325 -16.06 -4.59 34.80
C GLU A 325 -15.47 -5.83 35.49
N VAL A 326 -14.15 -5.98 35.57
CA VAL A 326 -13.54 -7.04 36.39
C VAL A 326 -13.62 -6.60 37.85
N PRO A 327 -14.52 -7.18 38.68
CA PRO A 327 -14.59 -6.83 40.09
C PRO A 327 -13.23 -7.10 40.73
N ALA A 328 -12.79 -6.18 41.59
CA ALA A 328 -11.57 -6.34 42.38
C ALA A 328 -11.57 -7.75 42.99
N PRO A 329 -10.46 -8.50 42.87
CA PRO A 329 -10.40 -9.88 43.33
C PRO A 329 -10.85 -9.93 44.79
N VAL A 330 -11.94 -10.66 45.05
CA VAL A 330 -12.46 -10.86 46.39
C VAL A 330 -11.35 -11.54 47.18
N ASN A 331 -10.74 -10.78 48.08
CA ASN A 331 -9.59 -11.19 48.86
C ASN A 331 -10.05 -12.20 49.94
N ARG A 332 -10.22 -13.48 49.56
CA ARG A 332 -10.41 -14.61 50.49
C ARG A 332 -9.08 -15.13 51.02
N SER A 333 -8.19 -14.25 51.47
CA SER A 333 -6.89 -14.65 52.05
C SER A 333 -6.81 -14.50 53.57
N SER A 334 -7.91 -14.12 54.26
CA SER A 334 -7.88 -13.93 55.71
C SER A 334 -7.62 -15.19 56.56
N ASP A 335 -7.61 -16.38 55.95
CA ASP A 335 -7.51 -17.65 56.70
C ASP A 335 -6.20 -18.42 56.44
N LEU A 336 -5.19 -17.81 55.81
CA LEU A 336 -3.87 -18.43 55.65
C LEU A 336 -2.77 -17.65 56.38
N PRO A 337 -1.84 -18.32 57.10
CA PRO A 337 -0.85 -17.67 57.94
C PRO A 337 0.04 -16.73 57.11
N THR A 338 0.16 -15.49 57.59
CA THR A 338 0.98 -14.44 57.03
C THR A 338 2.43 -14.87 56.85
N HIS A 339 2.89 -14.98 55.60
CA HIS A 339 4.31 -14.93 55.27
C HIS A 339 4.76 -13.46 55.18
N PRO A 340 5.88 -13.07 55.81
CA PRO A 340 6.39 -11.71 55.75
C PRO A 340 7.06 -11.45 54.40
N GLY A 341 6.58 -10.44 53.67
CA GLY A 341 7.39 -9.73 52.68
C GLY A 341 6.90 -9.75 51.24
N VAL A 342 5.76 -9.13 50.93
CA VAL A 342 5.49 -8.64 49.56
C VAL A 342 4.61 -7.38 49.57
N ASP A 343 5.12 -6.26 50.08
CA ASP A 343 4.54 -4.94 49.83
C ASP A 343 5.55 -4.12 49.01
N GLY A 344 5.15 -3.73 47.78
CA GLY A 344 5.87 -2.76 46.95
C GLY A 344 6.40 -3.32 45.62
N PHE A 345 5.53 -3.50 44.62
CA PHE A 345 5.97 -3.67 43.23
C PHE A 345 6.05 -2.30 42.57
N ASP A 346 7.23 -1.67 42.62
CA ASP A 346 7.52 -0.45 41.87
C ASP A 346 7.88 -0.84 40.43
N ALA A 347 6.95 -0.66 39.50
CA ALA A 347 7.06 -0.98 38.07
C ALA A 347 8.03 -0.07 37.29
N LYS A 348 9.06 0.47 37.96
CA LYS A 348 10.09 1.31 37.35
C LYS A 348 11.46 0.84 37.81
N ARG A 349 12.33 0.60 36.82
CA ARG A 349 13.80 0.45 36.90
C ARG A 349 14.30 -0.99 37.03
N LEU A 350 14.68 -1.60 35.91
CA LEU A 350 16.06 -1.53 35.39
C LEU A 350 16.20 -2.28 34.04
N ASP A 351 15.25 -3.14 33.67
CA ASP A 351 15.32 -3.98 32.45
C ASP A 351 14.69 -3.34 31.20
N ASP A 352 13.68 -2.46 31.34
CA ASP A 352 13.11 -1.68 30.22
C ASP A 352 14.19 -0.95 29.42
N ALA A 353 15.19 -0.39 30.11
CA ALA A 353 16.24 0.39 29.47
C ALA A 353 17.15 -0.48 28.59
N GLN A 354 17.39 -1.74 28.96
CA GLN A 354 18.21 -2.65 28.16
C GLN A 354 17.45 -3.15 26.94
N MET A 355 16.20 -3.61 27.13
CA MET A 355 15.34 -4.04 26.03
C MET A 355 15.10 -2.89 25.04
N PHE A 356 14.73 -1.72 25.54
CA PHE A 356 14.54 -0.52 24.74
C PHE A 356 15.83 -0.12 24.01
N ARG A 357 16.98 -0.16 24.69
CA ARG A 357 18.28 0.12 24.04
C ARG A 357 18.56 -0.89 22.93
N ARG A 358 18.34 -2.19 23.13
CA ARG A 358 18.50 -3.21 22.07
C ARG A 358 17.60 -2.89 20.87
N LEU A 359 16.34 -2.54 21.13
CA LEU A 359 15.36 -2.24 20.09
C LEU A 359 15.71 -0.98 19.29
N VAL A 360 16.09 0.12 19.96
CA VAL A 360 16.46 1.39 19.30
C VAL A 360 17.64 1.25 18.35
N HIS A 361 18.54 0.29 18.60
CA HIS A 361 19.70 0.01 17.75
C HIS A 361 19.47 -1.14 16.77
N SER A 362 18.28 -1.72 16.75
CA SER A 362 17.94 -2.81 15.85
C SER A 362 17.73 -2.31 14.42
N PRO A 363 17.97 -3.16 13.39
CA PRO A 363 17.78 -2.77 12.00
C PRO A 363 16.30 -2.56 11.61
N PHE A 364 15.35 -3.00 12.45
CA PHE A 364 13.91 -2.93 12.16
C PHE A 364 13.23 -1.67 12.71
N VAL A 365 13.92 -0.86 13.52
CA VAL A 365 13.40 0.42 13.99
C VAL A 365 13.72 1.51 12.97
N GLU A 366 12.72 1.87 12.17
CA GLU A 366 12.77 2.97 11.21
C GLU A 366 12.78 4.35 11.89
N GLY A 367 13.40 5.34 11.23
CA GLY A 367 13.44 6.73 11.67
C GLY A 367 14.71 7.45 11.23
N THR A 368 14.57 8.68 10.73
CA THR A 368 15.71 9.51 10.29
C THR A 368 16.45 10.14 11.47
N SER A 369 15.78 10.33 12.61
CA SER A 369 16.38 10.85 13.85
C SER A 369 16.42 9.80 14.97
N ALA A 370 17.33 9.99 15.93
CA ALA A 370 17.40 9.15 17.12
C ALA A 370 16.09 9.18 17.94
N ILE A 371 15.41 10.33 17.97
CA ILE A 371 14.13 10.50 18.67
C ILE A 371 13.03 9.70 17.99
N ASP A 372 12.97 9.71 16.65
CA ASP A 372 11.96 8.96 15.91
C ASP A 372 12.17 7.45 16.09
N ARG A 373 13.41 6.98 16.05
CA ARG A 373 13.74 5.59 16.39
C ARG A 373 13.32 5.23 17.81
N MET A 374 13.56 6.10 18.78
CA MET A 374 13.10 5.89 20.17
C MET A 374 11.57 5.81 20.28
N ARG A 375 10.82 6.68 19.58
CA ARG A 375 9.35 6.62 19.58
C ARG A 375 8.84 5.36 18.90
N HIS A 376 9.42 4.98 17.77
CA HIS A 376 9.02 3.78 17.03
C HIS A 376 9.33 2.51 17.84
N ALA A 377 10.52 2.41 18.44
CA ALA A 377 10.87 1.33 19.35
C ALA A 377 9.87 1.22 20.52
N LYS A 378 9.50 2.34 21.14
CA LYS A 378 8.51 2.33 22.23
C LYS A 378 7.16 1.81 21.76
N SER A 379 6.68 2.29 20.61
CA SER A 379 5.40 1.84 20.04
C SER A 379 5.40 0.34 19.77
N LEU A 380 6.50 -0.19 19.22
CA LEU A 380 6.63 -1.63 18.95
C LEU A 380 6.58 -2.46 20.25
N LEU A 381 7.21 -2.00 21.33
CA LEU A 381 7.16 -2.68 22.62
C LEU A 381 5.77 -2.62 23.26
N ASP A 382 5.10 -1.46 23.21
CA ASP A 382 3.74 -1.31 23.73
C ASP A 382 2.77 -2.26 23.00
N ASP A 383 2.84 -2.30 21.66
CA ASP A 383 2.02 -3.20 20.83
C ASP A 383 2.35 -4.67 21.11
N SER A 384 3.64 -4.99 21.32
CA SER A 384 4.10 -6.34 21.63
C SER A 384 3.66 -6.83 23.00
N ALA A 385 3.71 -5.96 24.01
CA ALA A 385 3.20 -6.26 25.33
C ALA A 385 1.71 -6.57 25.29
N ILE A 386 0.90 -5.79 24.55
CA ILE A 386 -0.53 -6.06 24.39
C ILE A 386 -0.79 -7.41 23.74
N ALA A 387 -0.08 -7.72 22.65
CA ALA A 387 -0.27 -8.97 21.90
C ALA A 387 0.14 -10.20 22.72
N VAL A 388 1.34 -10.19 23.31
CA VAL A 388 1.86 -11.31 24.12
C VAL A 388 1.01 -11.52 25.38
N ASN A 389 0.63 -10.45 26.09
CA ASN A 389 -0.23 -10.61 27.27
C ASN A 389 -1.60 -11.19 26.90
N LYS A 390 -2.14 -10.84 25.73
CA LYS A 390 -3.36 -11.46 25.22
C LYS A 390 -3.16 -12.96 24.95
N MET A 391 -2.04 -13.36 24.34
CA MET A 391 -1.73 -14.78 24.10
C MET A 391 -1.59 -15.57 25.41
N VAL A 392 -0.99 -14.96 26.44
CA VAL A 392 -0.87 -15.57 27.77
C VAL A 392 -2.23 -15.69 28.45
N HIS A 393 -3.03 -14.62 28.40
CA HIS A 393 -4.39 -14.59 28.95
C HIS A 393 -5.30 -15.64 28.29
N ASP A 394 -5.23 -15.78 26.96
CA ASP A 394 -6.05 -16.71 26.19
C ASP A 394 -5.55 -18.16 26.27
N GLY A 395 -4.48 -18.43 27.04
CA GLY A 395 -3.91 -19.77 27.21
C GLY A 395 -3.15 -20.29 25.99
N LYS A 396 -2.88 -19.45 24.99
CA LYS A 396 -2.05 -19.83 23.82
C LYS A 396 -0.59 -20.01 24.20
N ILE A 397 -0.10 -19.18 25.13
CA ILE A 397 1.20 -19.35 25.78
C ILE A 397 0.99 -19.51 27.28
N ALA A 398 1.41 -20.63 27.85
CA ALA A 398 1.35 -20.88 29.30
C ALA A 398 2.75 -20.78 29.91
N ILE A 399 3.01 -19.75 30.73
CA ILE A 399 4.30 -19.62 31.43
C ILE A 399 4.20 -20.32 32.79
N ARG A 400 4.81 -21.49 32.93
CA ARG A 400 4.81 -22.32 34.14
C ARG A 400 6.07 -22.09 34.97
N THR A 401 6.04 -21.07 35.80
CA THR A 401 7.07 -20.87 36.84
C THR A 401 6.44 -20.25 38.09
N GLN A 402 6.97 -20.61 39.25
CA GLN A 402 6.63 -19.97 40.52
C GLN A 402 7.52 -18.75 40.81
N ASP A 403 8.63 -18.61 40.11
CA ASP A 403 9.56 -17.49 40.28
C ASP A 403 9.05 -16.26 39.47
N PRO A 404 8.63 -15.18 40.14
CA PRO A 404 8.11 -13.99 39.47
C PRO A 404 9.19 -13.27 38.64
N HIS A 405 10.46 -13.32 39.05
CA HIS A 405 11.55 -12.70 38.28
C HIS A 405 11.80 -13.46 37.00
N LEU A 406 11.82 -14.79 37.06
CA LEU A 406 11.93 -15.62 35.88
C LEU A 406 10.72 -15.40 34.95
N LYS A 407 9.50 -15.36 35.48
CA LYS A 407 8.29 -15.07 34.68
C LYS A 407 8.42 -13.75 33.93
N GLN A 408 8.91 -12.70 34.59
CA GLN A 408 9.09 -11.40 33.96
C GLN A 408 10.14 -11.45 32.84
N LYS A 409 11.29 -12.12 33.06
CA LYS A 409 12.30 -12.27 31.99
C LYS A 409 11.75 -12.99 30.76
N ILE A 410 10.97 -14.05 30.95
CA ILE A 410 10.30 -14.77 29.85
C ILE A 410 9.37 -13.82 29.08
N LEU A 411 8.61 -12.99 29.79
CA LEU A 411 7.74 -12.00 29.16
C LEU A 411 8.53 -10.95 28.38
N ASP A 412 9.61 -10.42 28.96
CA ASP A 412 10.46 -9.43 28.31
C ASP A 412 11.08 -9.96 27.01
N ASP A 413 11.55 -11.21 27.03
CA ASP A 413 12.07 -11.88 25.84
C ASP A 413 10.97 -12.12 24.80
N LEU A 414 9.76 -12.53 25.21
CA LEU A 414 8.61 -12.65 24.30
C LEU A 414 8.20 -11.30 23.68
N TYR A 415 8.24 -10.21 24.45
CA TYR A 415 7.96 -8.87 23.93
C TYR A 415 9.01 -8.46 22.88
N TYR A 416 10.28 -8.75 23.15
CA TYR A 416 11.36 -8.48 22.21
C TYR A 416 11.23 -9.32 20.94
N ILE A 417 10.89 -10.61 21.06
CA ILE A 417 10.62 -11.51 19.93
C ILE A 417 9.45 -10.98 19.09
N HIS A 418 8.33 -10.59 19.70
CA HIS A 418 7.17 -10.05 18.97
C HIS A 418 7.45 -8.68 18.31
N ALA A 419 8.35 -7.88 18.89
CA ALA A 419 8.76 -6.62 18.29
C ALA A 419 9.53 -6.82 16.98
N ASN A 420 10.19 -7.98 16.80
CA ASN A 420 10.80 -8.40 15.54
C ASN A 420 9.73 -8.93 14.56
N PRO A 421 9.74 -8.53 13.26
CA PRO A 421 8.78 -9.02 12.27
C PRO A 421 8.68 -10.54 12.13
N GLU A 422 9.79 -11.28 12.16
CA GLU A 422 9.77 -12.75 12.05
C GLU A 422 9.28 -13.40 13.35
N GLY A 423 9.72 -12.87 14.50
CA GLY A 423 9.21 -13.30 15.81
C GLY A 423 7.71 -13.08 15.97
N ARG A 424 7.19 -11.96 15.44
CA ARG A 424 5.75 -11.67 15.36
C ARG A 424 5.01 -12.72 14.55
N LYS A 425 5.49 -13.08 13.35
CA LYS A 425 4.86 -14.12 12.53
C LYS A 425 4.82 -15.45 13.27
N THR A 426 5.90 -15.85 13.93
CA THR A 426 5.95 -17.11 14.71
C THR A 426 4.95 -17.09 15.87
N LEU A 427 4.88 -16.00 16.62
CA LEU A 427 3.90 -15.87 17.71
C LEU A 427 2.46 -15.80 17.20
N ASP A 428 2.20 -15.13 16.08
CA ASP A 428 0.88 -15.09 15.44
C ASP A 428 0.43 -16.48 14.97
N ARG A 429 1.35 -17.33 14.51
CA ARG A 429 1.08 -18.73 14.14
C ARG A 429 0.64 -19.53 15.37
N ILE A 430 1.36 -19.41 16.49
CA ILE A 430 0.97 -20.02 17.78
C ILE A 430 -0.40 -19.50 18.23
N ALA A 431 -0.65 -18.20 18.14
CA ALA A 431 -1.91 -17.60 18.56
C ALA A 431 -3.13 -18.10 17.75
N LYS A 432 -2.94 -18.37 16.46
CA LYS A 432 -4.00 -18.81 15.53
C LYS A 432 -4.26 -20.31 15.54
N ALA A 433 -3.32 -21.12 16.01
CA ALA A 433 -3.51 -22.55 16.12
C ALA A 433 -4.66 -22.88 17.10
N ASP A 434 -5.66 -23.61 16.65
CA ASP A 434 -6.85 -23.92 17.44
C ASP A 434 -6.58 -25.10 18.38
N GLY A 435 -6.98 -24.95 19.65
CA GLY A 435 -6.92 -26.03 20.64
C GLY A 435 -5.53 -26.44 21.12
N VAL A 436 -4.47 -25.76 20.69
CA VAL A 436 -3.08 -26.08 21.04
C VAL A 436 -2.44 -24.97 21.87
N ALA A 437 -1.74 -25.33 22.95
CA ALA A 437 -1.01 -24.42 23.82
C ALA A 437 0.51 -24.65 23.76
N THR A 438 1.27 -23.56 23.78
CA THR A 438 2.73 -23.61 24.01
C THR A 438 3.03 -23.31 25.47
N THR A 439 3.54 -24.29 26.20
CA THR A 439 3.93 -24.14 27.60
C THR A 439 5.41 -23.80 27.69
N ILE A 440 5.78 -22.70 28.36
CA ILE A 440 7.17 -22.34 28.65
C ILE A 440 7.43 -22.59 30.14
N GLU A 441 8.42 -23.41 30.48
CA GLU A 441 8.79 -23.74 31.86
C GLU A 441 10.30 -23.57 32.10
N PRO A 442 10.76 -23.35 33.35
CA PRO A 442 12.18 -23.32 33.65
C PRO A 442 12.84 -24.65 33.32
N VAL A 443 14.10 -24.61 32.88
CA VAL A 443 14.96 -25.79 32.90
C VAL A 443 15.07 -26.28 34.37
N PRO A 444 14.70 -27.53 34.69
CA PRO A 444 14.70 -28.01 36.07
C PRO A 444 16.09 -27.93 36.71
N ASN A 445 16.24 -27.14 37.78
CA ASN A 445 17.49 -27.03 38.54
C ASN A 445 18.00 -28.43 38.95
N GLY A 446 19.22 -28.77 38.55
CA GLY A 446 19.88 -30.02 38.95
C GLY A 446 19.54 -31.27 38.11
N ARG A 447 18.62 -31.18 37.15
CA ARG A 447 18.53 -32.17 36.06
C ARG A 447 19.13 -31.53 34.81
N GLY A 448 20.45 -31.62 34.65
CA GLY A 448 20.97 -31.71 33.29
C GLY A 448 20.18 -32.84 32.64
N MET A 449 19.29 -32.52 31.69
CA MET A 449 18.41 -33.50 31.08
C MET A 449 19.22 -34.76 30.80
N ALA A 450 18.78 -35.88 31.38
CA ALA A 450 19.42 -37.18 31.20
C ALA A 450 19.13 -37.70 29.78
N TRP A 451 19.44 -36.90 28.76
CA TRP A 451 19.85 -37.43 27.48
C TRP A 451 21.33 -37.80 27.66
N PRO A 452 21.73 -39.05 27.37
CA PRO A 452 23.08 -39.53 27.61
C PRO A 452 24.00 -38.97 26.51
N ASP A 453 24.27 -37.67 26.57
CA ASP A 453 25.40 -37.08 25.87
C ASP A 453 26.09 -36.09 26.80
N PRO A 454 27.06 -36.56 27.61
CA PRO A 454 27.87 -35.71 28.49
C PRO A 454 28.72 -34.66 27.74
N GLN A 455 28.68 -34.62 26.40
CA GLN A 455 29.32 -33.58 25.59
C GLN A 455 28.33 -32.53 25.06
N ASN A 456 27.02 -32.75 25.20
CA ASN A 456 26.03 -31.83 24.67
C ASN A 456 25.79 -30.68 25.66
N LYS A 457 26.34 -29.50 25.33
CA LYS A 457 26.03 -28.26 26.04
C LYS A 457 24.53 -28.05 25.93
N ASN A 458 23.76 -28.28 27.00
CA ASN A 458 22.32 -28.03 27.01
C ASN A 458 22.05 -26.63 26.46
N PRO A 459 21.36 -26.47 25.31
CA PRO A 459 20.92 -25.17 24.84
C PRO A 459 20.10 -24.44 25.91
N GLY A 460 20.05 -23.11 25.81
CA GLY A 460 19.34 -22.25 26.76
C GLY A 460 17.83 -22.50 26.76
N ALA A 461 17.32 -23.14 25.70
CA ALA A 461 15.96 -23.61 25.60
C ALA A 461 15.87 -24.97 24.88
N HIS A 462 14.79 -25.72 25.11
CA HIS A 462 14.52 -27.00 24.48
C HIS A 462 13.01 -27.25 24.34
N TYR A 463 12.55 -27.64 23.15
CA TYR A 463 11.18 -28.05 22.93
C TYR A 463 11.00 -29.58 22.96
N TYR A 464 9.83 -30.02 23.43
CA TYR A 464 9.35 -31.40 23.26
C TYR A 464 7.86 -31.40 22.93
N ASP A 465 7.47 -32.30 22.03
CA ASP A 465 6.08 -32.58 21.67
C ASP A 465 5.47 -33.53 22.71
N VAL A 466 4.32 -33.17 23.28
CA VAL A 466 3.66 -33.94 24.35
C VAL A 466 3.08 -35.26 23.83
N ASP A 467 2.61 -35.30 22.58
CA ASP A 467 1.80 -36.40 22.05
C ASP A 467 2.40 -37.08 20.80
N GLY A 468 3.59 -36.66 20.37
CA GLY A 468 4.29 -37.27 19.24
C GLY A 468 3.65 -36.96 17.89
N GLY A 469 3.20 -35.71 17.70
CA GLY A 469 2.93 -35.04 16.43
C GLY A 469 2.48 -35.93 15.28
N LYS A 470 1.19 -36.28 15.24
CA LYS A 470 0.60 -36.78 14.00
C LYS A 470 0.41 -35.60 13.04
N PRO A 471 0.82 -35.71 11.76
CA PRO A 471 0.64 -34.64 10.79
C PRO A 471 -0.82 -34.14 10.73
N GLY A 472 -1.01 -32.82 10.75
CA GLY A 472 -2.27 -32.16 10.42
C GLY A 472 -3.20 -31.74 11.56
N ASN A 473 -2.99 -32.17 12.82
CA ASN A 473 -3.93 -31.84 13.92
C ASN A 473 -3.40 -30.83 14.95
N GLY A 474 -2.14 -30.41 14.84
CA GLY A 474 -1.49 -29.62 15.89
C GLY A 474 -1.21 -30.42 17.17
N THR A 475 -0.15 -30.09 17.91
CA THR A 475 0.14 -30.69 19.23
C THR A 475 0.67 -29.68 20.23
N ASP A 476 0.28 -29.85 21.50
CA ASP A 476 0.81 -29.05 22.61
C ASP A 476 2.34 -29.17 22.65
N THR A 477 3.01 -28.04 22.87
CA THR A 477 4.48 -27.99 22.91
C THR A 477 4.96 -27.49 24.26
N TRP A 478 5.98 -28.14 24.81
CA TRP A 478 6.64 -27.70 26.03
C TRP A 478 8.03 -27.18 25.66
N VAL A 479 8.31 -25.92 26.02
CA VAL A 479 9.60 -25.27 25.86
C VAL A 479 10.22 -25.06 27.23
N GLN A 480 11.29 -25.78 27.53
CA GLN A 480 12.12 -25.50 28.69
C GLN A 480 13.02 -24.31 28.37
N TYR A 481 13.11 -23.31 29.23
CA TYR A 481 13.86 -22.09 28.96
C TYR A 481 14.59 -21.56 30.21
N ASP A 482 15.86 -21.18 30.04
CA ASP A 482 16.66 -20.47 31.04
C ASP A 482 17.19 -19.15 30.45
N PRO A 483 16.57 -17.99 30.78
CA PRO A 483 16.98 -16.69 30.26
C PRO A 483 18.34 -16.23 30.79
N ASN A 484 18.95 -16.93 31.74
CA ASN A 484 20.28 -16.58 32.24
C ASN A 484 21.39 -17.32 31.48
N LYS A 485 21.04 -18.25 30.59
CA LYS A 485 21.99 -19.09 29.86
C LYS A 485 21.93 -18.81 28.37
N ALA A 486 22.90 -18.01 27.90
CA ALA A 486 23.16 -17.84 26.48
C ALA A 486 23.87 -19.08 25.90
N GLU A 487 23.51 -19.49 24.68
CA GLU A 487 24.18 -20.60 23.97
C GLU A 487 25.58 -20.25 23.45
N GLY A 488 25.94 -18.98 23.52
CA GLY A 488 27.24 -18.47 23.14
C GLY A 488 27.32 -16.96 23.40
N PRO A 489 28.52 -16.37 23.27
CA PRO A 489 28.71 -14.93 23.49
C PRO A 489 27.87 -14.05 22.55
N ASP A 490 27.43 -14.57 21.40
CA ASP A 490 26.69 -13.84 20.37
C ASP A 490 25.23 -14.32 20.19
N CYS A 491 24.75 -15.25 21.01
CA CYS A 491 23.39 -15.78 20.95
C CYS A 491 22.64 -15.37 22.23
N PRO A 492 21.94 -14.22 22.23
CA PRO A 492 21.23 -13.78 23.41
C PRO A 492 20.05 -14.74 23.71
N PRO A 493 19.62 -14.84 24.97
CA PRO A 493 18.61 -15.82 25.40
C PRO A 493 17.31 -15.78 24.59
N ASP A 494 16.86 -14.58 24.17
CA ASP A 494 15.69 -14.38 23.33
C ASP A 494 15.81 -15.05 21.94
N THR A 495 17.01 -15.15 21.38
CA THR A 495 17.25 -15.83 20.09
C THR A 495 17.09 -17.34 20.23
N THR A 496 17.59 -17.90 21.33
CA THR A 496 17.40 -19.31 21.67
C THR A 496 15.93 -19.61 21.93
N LEU A 497 15.23 -18.77 22.69
CA LEU A 497 13.79 -18.93 22.89
C LEU A 497 13.01 -18.86 21.57
N PHE A 498 13.37 -17.90 20.69
CA PHE A 498 12.74 -17.77 19.37
C PHE A 498 12.88 -19.04 18.52
N HIS A 499 14.07 -19.65 18.48
CA HIS A 499 14.30 -20.91 17.77
C HIS A 499 13.36 -22.02 18.27
N GLU A 500 13.21 -22.17 19.58
CA GLU A 500 12.31 -23.18 20.16
C GLU A 500 10.83 -22.88 19.92
N LEU A 501 10.46 -21.59 19.90
CA LEU A 501 9.10 -21.16 19.55
C LEU A 501 8.75 -21.42 18.08
N GLU A 502 9.73 -21.43 17.18
CA GLU A 502 9.50 -21.81 15.78
C GLU A 502 9.11 -23.29 15.66
N HIS A 503 9.78 -24.17 16.42
CA HIS A 503 9.36 -25.56 16.54
C HIS A 503 7.97 -25.69 17.15
N ALA A 504 7.66 -24.90 18.18
CA ALA A 504 6.33 -24.86 18.78
C ALA A 504 5.24 -24.41 17.78
N ALA A 505 5.52 -23.41 16.94
CA ALA A 505 4.61 -22.98 15.88
C ALA A 505 4.38 -24.10 14.85
N ASN A 506 5.44 -24.81 14.44
CA ASN A 506 5.34 -25.93 13.50
C ASN A 506 4.54 -27.10 14.09
N ASN A 507 4.69 -27.38 15.39
CA ASN A 507 3.89 -28.36 16.11
C ASN A 507 2.43 -27.92 16.18
N ALA A 508 2.16 -26.65 16.51
CA ALA A 508 0.81 -26.13 16.64
C ALA A 508 0.02 -26.16 15.32
N GLU A 509 0.70 -25.97 14.19
CA GLU A 509 0.10 -26.09 12.85
C GLU A 509 0.04 -27.54 12.33
N GLY A 510 0.64 -28.50 13.03
CA GLY A 510 0.74 -29.89 12.58
C GLY A 510 1.58 -30.06 11.31
N VAL A 511 2.44 -29.11 10.99
CA VAL A 511 3.34 -29.13 9.82
C VAL A 511 4.72 -29.70 10.15
N ASN A 512 4.98 -30.02 11.42
CA ASN A 512 6.23 -30.64 11.81
C ASN A 512 6.33 -31.99 11.08
N ARG A 513 7.19 -32.03 10.05
CA ARG A 513 7.48 -33.27 9.36
C ARG A 513 8.17 -34.13 10.38
N SER A 514 7.47 -35.13 10.92
CA SER A 514 8.10 -36.20 11.72
C SER A 514 9.40 -36.50 10.99
N LYS A 515 10.55 -36.37 11.66
CA LYS A 515 11.86 -36.69 11.05
C LYS A 515 11.69 -38.04 10.40
N SER A 516 11.39 -38.02 9.10
CA SER A 516 11.00 -39.21 8.39
C SER A 516 12.29 -39.97 8.42
N ILE A 517 12.30 -41.08 9.14
CA ILE A 517 13.33 -42.09 9.08
C ILE A 517 13.69 -42.17 7.60
N HIS A 518 14.90 -41.72 7.24
CA HIS A 518 15.35 -41.82 5.86
C HIS A 518 15.36 -43.31 5.53
N LYS A 519 14.27 -43.78 4.92
CA LYS A 519 14.26 -45.07 4.25
C LYS A 519 15.09 -44.83 3.01
N THR A 520 16.33 -45.32 3.04
CA THR A 520 17.10 -45.51 1.83
C THR A 520 16.28 -46.40 0.88
N PRO A 521 16.51 -46.32 -0.45
CA PRO A 521 15.85 -47.20 -1.42
C PRO A 521 16.00 -48.71 -1.12
N SER A 522 16.94 -49.10 -0.25
CA SER A 522 17.17 -50.47 0.21
C SER A 522 16.26 -50.96 1.35
N GLY A 523 15.34 -50.13 1.89
CA GLY A 523 14.39 -50.57 2.92
C GLY A 523 14.97 -50.85 4.31
N MET A 524 16.23 -50.46 4.58
CA MET A 524 16.84 -50.65 5.90
C MET A 524 16.52 -49.50 6.86
N THR A 525 15.90 -49.85 7.99
CA THR A 525 15.67 -48.98 9.15
C THR A 525 16.89 -49.05 10.08
N TYR A 526 17.62 -47.93 10.26
CA TYR A 526 18.64 -47.84 11.30
C TYR A 526 18.06 -47.23 12.57
N THR A 527 17.96 -48.02 13.64
CA THR A 527 17.74 -47.50 15.00
C THR A 527 19.10 -47.19 15.65
N LYS A 528 19.24 -45.99 16.24
CA LYS A 528 20.44 -45.47 16.92
C LYS A 528 20.77 -46.20 18.23
N LYS A 529 20.91 -47.54 18.21
CA LYS A 529 21.39 -48.33 19.35
C LYS A 529 22.46 -49.32 18.88
N GLY A 530 23.70 -49.05 19.27
CA GLY A 530 24.81 -49.99 19.23
C GLY A 530 25.68 -49.93 17.97
N LEU A 531 26.64 -49.03 17.94
CA LEU A 531 27.87 -49.25 17.17
C LEU A 531 29.01 -49.49 18.17
N PRO A 532 29.83 -50.55 18.00
CA PRO A 532 31.06 -50.71 18.78
C PRO A 532 32.06 -49.60 18.42
N PRO A 533 32.99 -49.24 19.33
CA PRO A 533 33.95 -48.18 19.07
C PRO A 533 34.85 -48.57 17.87
N PRO A 534 35.22 -47.61 17.00
CA PRO A 534 36.08 -47.92 15.87
C PRO A 534 37.48 -48.28 16.36
N ALA A 535 38.01 -49.38 15.82
CA ALA A 535 39.40 -49.74 15.95
C ALA A 535 40.27 -48.70 15.24
N SER A 536 41.20 -48.08 15.99
CA SER A 536 42.45 -47.40 15.59
C SER A 536 42.47 -46.40 14.41
N PRO A 537 43.21 -45.28 14.54
CA PRO A 537 43.24 -44.23 13.53
C PRO A 537 44.17 -44.57 12.36
N GLY A 538 43.59 -44.90 11.21
CA GLY A 538 44.33 -45.05 9.96
C GLY A 538 43.42 -45.49 8.84
N GLU A 539 43.31 -44.64 7.81
CA GLU A 539 42.74 -44.93 6.48
C GLU A 539 41.21 -45.01 6.33
N MET A 540 40.62 -43.90 5.88
CA MET A 540 39.68 -43.94 4.75
C MET A 540 39.92 -42.74 3.82
N PRO A 541 40.30 -42.96 2.55
CA PRO A 541 40.35 -41.92 1.53
C PRO A 541 38.99 -41.77 0.84
N GLY A 542 38.56 -40.51 0.59
CA GLY A 542 37.63 -40.24 -0.52
C GLY A 542 36.19 -39.79 -0.22
N ALA A 543 35.90 -39.11 0.89
CA ALA A 543 34.66 -38.32 0.97
C ALA A 543 34.85 -36.97 0.27
N SER A 544 34.08 -36.73 -0.79
CA SER A 544 34.15 -35.49 -1.59
C SER A 544 33.68 -34.28 -0.77
N GLN A 545 34.16 -33.08 -1.12
CA GLN A 545 33.83 -31.83 -0.42
C GLN A 545 32.31 -31.54 -0.35
N LEU A 546 31.51 -32.16 -1.23
CA LEU A 546 30.04 -32.10 -1.25
C LEU A 546 29.38 -32.82 -0.06
N GLU A 547 29.90 -33.96 0.39
CA GLU A 547 29.31 -34.71 1.53
C GLU A 547 29.54 -34.02 2.88
N ARG A 548 30.56 -33.15 2.98
CA ARG A 548 30.75 -32.30 4.17
C ARG A 548 29.85 -31.06 4.15
N GLN A 549 29.36 -30.63 2.98
CA GLN A 549 28.38 -29.55 2.86
C GLN A 549 26.97 -30.02 3.27
N ASP A 550 26.60 -31.27 2.96
CA ASP A 550 25.28 -31.83 3.29
C ASP A 550 25.01 -31.94 4.81
N PHE A 551 26.06 -32.07 5.62
CA PHE A 551 25.90 -32.10 7.08
C PHE A 551 25.62 -30.72 7.67
N ALA A 552 26.15 -29.65 7.07
CA ALA A 552 25.95 -28.27 7.51
C ALA A 552 24.63 -27.66 6.99
N THR A 553 24.14 -28.10 5.83
CA THR A 553 22.87 -27.66 5.24
C THR A 553 21.64 -28.35 5.83
N SER A 554 21.79 -29.52 6.48
CA SER A 554 20.68 -30.25 7.11
C SER A 554 19.94 -29.54 8.25
N ARG A 555 20.41 -28.35 8.68
CA ARG A 555 19.79 -27.52 9.72
C ARG A 555 18.98 -26.34 9.19
N TYR A 556 19.00 -26.08 7.88
CA TYR A 556 18.33 -24.93 7.27
C TYR A 556 17.35 -25.43 6.22
N THR A 557 16.18 -24.80 6.16
CA THR A 557 15.08 -25.24 5.29
C THR A 557 15.33 -24.89 3.82
N ASP A 558 16.20 -23.91 3.55
CA ASP A 558 16.76 -23.65 2.22
C ASP A 558 18.18 -23.02 2.25
N MET A 559 18.79 -22.89 1.07
CA MET A 559 20.15 -22.36 0.88
C MET A 559 20.27 -20.84 1.05
N GLU A 560 19.16 -20.11 1.01
CA GLU A 560 19.09 -18.66 1.16
C GLU A 560 19.08 -18.28 2.64
N GLU A 561 18.42 -19.06 3.47
CA GLU A 561 18.49 -19.04 4.94
C GLU A 561 19.93 -19.24 5.43
N TYR A 562 20.61 -20.29 4.95
CA TYR A 562 22.02 -20.55 5.27
C TYR A 562 22.94 -19.38 4.87
N ARG A 563 22.74 -18.79 3.69
CA ARG A 563 23.55 -17.67 3.20
C ARG A 563 23.31 -16.38 3.97
N THR A 564 22.07 -16.13 4.40
CA THR A 564 21.70 -14.96 5.19
C THR A 564 22.35 -15.01 6.57
N VAL A 565 22.26 -16.15 7.25
CA VAL A 565 22.92 -16.39 8.54
C VAL A 565 24.45 -16.25 8.41
N GLN A 566 25.06 -16.78 7.36
CA GLN A 566 26.50 -16.62 7.10
C GLN A 566 26.91 -15.16 6.85
N LYS A 567 26.06 -14.38 6.15
CA LYS A 567 26.32 -12.96 5.86
C LYS A 567 26.21 -12.12 7.14
N GLU A 568 25.21 -12.36 7.97
CA GLU A 568 25.04 -11.70 9.27
C GLU A 568 26.18 -12.01 10.25
N ASN A 569 26.60 -13.28 10.32
CA ASN A 569 27.74 -13.68 11.15
C ASN A 569 29.05 -13.04 10.69
N ARG A 570 29.24 -12.89 9.38
CA ARG A 570 30.41 -12.19 8.81
C ARG A 570 30.40 -10.68 9.12
N TYR A 571 29.24 -10.04 9.08
CA TYR A 571 29.10 -8.63 9.47
C TYR A 571 29.37 -8.41 10.96
N ARG A 572 28.90 -9.30 11.84
CA ARG A 572 29.17 -9.25 13.29
C ARG A 572 30.65 -9.45 13.62
N ALA A 573 31.32 -10.37 12.94
CA ALA A 573 32.76 -10.62 13.12
C ALA A 573 33.64 -9.41 12.72
N LEU A 574 33.23 -8.64 11.71
CA LEU A 574 33.94 -7.42 11.30
C LEU A 574 33.71 -6.26 12.27
N TYR A 575 32.52 -6.18 12.90
CA TYR A 575 32.16 -5.10 13.81
C TYR A 575 32.78 -5.27 15.22
N ASN A 576 33.05 -6.51 15.65
CA ASN A 576 33.66 -6.81 16.95
C ASN A 576 35.19 -6.67 16.97
N GLN A 577 35.84 -6.34 15.84
CA GLN A 577 37.25 -5.97 15.84
C GLN A 577 37.43 -4.53 16.35
N LYS A 578 37.65 -4.37 17.67
CA LYS A 578 38.02 -3.06 18.24
C LYS A 578 39.34 -2.58 17.61
N PRO A 579 39.41 -1.37 17.04
CA PRO A 579 40.69 -0.78 16.64
C PRO A 579 41.54 -0.51 17.89
N ARG A 580 42.76 -1.05 17.91
CA ARG A 580 43.80 -0.69 18.88
C ARG A 580 44.26 0.74 18.61
N TRP A 581 43.64 1.72 19.27
CA TRP A 581 44.16 3.08 19.32
C TRP A 581 45.36 3.11 20.27
N GLY A 582 46.56 3.31 19.72
CA GLY A 582 47.77 3.53 20.50
C GLY A 582 47.65 4.85 21.27
N HIS A 583 47.93 4.81 22.57
CA HIS A 583 48.03 5.99 23.41
C HIS A 583 49.16 6.91 22.93
N PHE A 584 48.81 8.05 22.33
CA PHE A 584 49.73 9.16 22.14
C PHE A 584 49.62 10.11 23.34
N ASN A 585 50.62 10.08 24.21
CA ASN A 585 50.81 11.08 25.27
C ASN A 585 51.56 12.28 24.66
N MET A 586 50.87 13.40 24.42
CA MET A 586 51.53 14.68 24.16
C MET A 586 51.62 15.48 25.48
N SER A 587 52.83 15.52 26.02
CA SER A 587 53.23 16.43 27.09
C SER A 587 53.51 17.80 26.48
N LEU A 588 52.71 18.81 26.83
CA LEU A 588 52.96 20.21 26.50
C LEU A 588 53.96 20.78 27.51
N LYS A 589 55.17 21.10 27.05
CA LYS A 589 56.09 22.00 27.78
C LYS A 589 55.65 23.46 27.52
N PRO A 590 55.67 24.33 28.54
CA PRO A 590 55.48 25.77 28.36
C PRO A 590 56.83 26.45 28.07
N GLY A 591 56.85 27.44 27.17
CA GLY A 591 57.93 28.44 27.17
C GLY A 591 58.18 29.16 25.84
N SER A 592 58.14 30.49 25.96
CA SER A 592 58.63 31.59 25.09
C SER A 592 57.97 31.80 23.73
#